data_AF-A0A929E0S0-F1
#
_entry.id   AF-A0A929E0S0-F1
#
_cell.length_a   1.000
_cell.length_b   1.000
_cell.length_c   1.000
_cell.angle_alpha   90.00
_cell.angle_beta   90.00
_cell.angle_gamma   90.00
#
_symmetry.space_group_name_H-M   'P 1'
#
loop_
_entity.id
_entity.type
_entity.pdbx_description
1 polymer ?
#
loop_
_entity_poly.entity_id
_entity_poly.type
_entity_poly.pdbx_seq_one_letter_code
_entity_poly.pdbx_strand_id
1 'polypeptide(L)'
;MKKLIVALLLGTVLLSGCNTEKTEPMNPFLTEYTTPFGVPPFDLIENGHFIPAYEEGMKLQKAEIEAIVNNSDEATFKNTIEALDKSGEVLSKVNGVFFRLRSAETNDELDSIARVIQPVLTAHSSSISLNPGLFERVKVLYVEKEALDLSIEQAMVLEKTHRRFVRG
;
A
#
# COMPACT_ATOMS: atom_id res chain seq x y z
N MET A 1 -73.93 9.37 -15.47
CA MET A 1 -74.76 8.20 -15.11
C MET A 1 -73.85 6.99 -14.93
N LYS A 2 -73.78 6.44 -13.71
CA LYS A 2 -73.79 5.00 -13.36
C LYS A 2 -72.86 4.08 -14.19
N LYS A 3 -71.92 3.30 -13.67
CA LYS A 3 -71.80 2.61 -12.37
C LYS A 3 -70.55 1.69 -12.40
N LEU A 4 -70.00 1.38 -11.21
CA LEU A 4 -69.32 0.14 -10.77
C LEU A 4 -68.02 -0.31 -11.47
N ILE A 5 -66.84 -0.29 -10.81
CA ILE A 5 -66.30 -1.26 -9.83
C ILE A 5 -66.31 -2.71 -10.35
N VAL A 6 -65.12 -3.24 -10.67
CA VAL A 6 -64.63 -4.57 -10.20
C VAL A 6 -63.10 -4.52 -10.11
N ALA A 7 -62.59 -4.75 -8.91
CA ALA A 7 -61.19 -5.03 -8.63
C ALA A 7 -60.83 -6.44 -9.09
N LEU A 8 -59.67 -6.62 -9.73
CA LEU A 8 -59.02 -7.92 -9.82
C LEU A 8 -57.52 -7.75 -9.55
N LEU A 9 -57.14 -8.13 -8.33
CA LEU A 9 -55.77 -8.36 -7.90
C LEU A 9 -55.20 -9.56 -8.68
N LEU A 10 -54.17 -9.34 -9.50
CA LEU A 10 -53.21 -10.38 -9.83
C LEU A 10 -51.81 -9.78 -9.68
N GLY A 11 -51.07 -10.33 -8.71
CA GLY A 11 -49.77 -9.84 -8.30
C GLY A 11 -48.71 -9.93 -9.39
N THR A 12 -47.94 -8.87 -9.52
CA THR A 12 -46.62 -8.91 -10.16
C THR A 12 -45.57 -8.89 -9.06
N VAL A 13 -44.94 -10.05 -8.92
CA VAL A 13 -43.79 -10.36 -8.07
C VAL A 13 -42.69 -9.32 -8.28
N LEU A 14 -42.31 -8.61 -7.21
CA LEU A 14 -41.05 -7.89 -7.14
C LEU A 14 -39.92 -8.93 -7.08
N LEU A 15 -39.35 -9.26 -8.24
CA LEU A 15 -38.04 -9.90 -8.30
C LEU A 15 -37.00 -8.83 -7.94
N SER A 16 -36.89 -8.53 -6.65
CA SER A 16 -35.66 -7.99 -6.08
C SER A 16 -34.61 -9.09 -6.26
N GLY A 17 -33.92 -9.05 -7.40
CA GLY A 17 -32.68 -9.79 -7.57
C GLY A 17 -31.75 -9.35 -6.45
N CYS A 18 -31.42 -10.26 -5.55
CA CYS A 18 -30.23 -10.12 -4.74
C CYS A 18 -29.06 -9.98 -5.74
N ASN A 19 -28.61 -8.75 -5.97
CA ASN A 19 -27.21 -8.55 -6.27
C ASN A 19 -26.51 -9.06 -5.02
N THR A 20 -26.11 -10.33 -5.04
CA THR A 20 -24.95 -10.75 -4.29
C THR A 20 -23.81 -9.94 -4.89
N GLU A 21 -23.60 -8.72 -4.39
CA GLU A 21 -22.28 -8.14 -4.45
C GLU A 21 -21.39 -9.26 -3.90
N LYS A 22 -20.56 -9.85 -4.77
CA LYS A 22 -19.45 -10.65 -4.30
C LYS A 22 -18.69 -9.70 -3.40
N THR A 23 -18.93 -9.82 -2.10
CA THR A 23 -18.07 -9.25 -1.10
C THR A 23 -16.79 -10.04 -1.29
N GLU A 24 -15.90 -9.53 -2.15
CA GLU A 24 -14.55 -10.06 -2.26
C GLU A 24 -14.04 -10.16 -0.82
N PRO A 25 -13.62 -11.35 -0.37
CA PRO A 25 -13.21 -11.53 1.01
C PRO A 25 -12.19 -10.43 1.33
N MET A 26 -12.49 -9.67 2.38
CA MET A 26 -11.72 -8.50 2.77
C MET A 26 -10.27 -8.92 3.00
N ASN A 27 -9.35 -8.43 2.17
CA ASN A 27 -7.94 -8.78 2.29
C ASN A 27 -7.39 -8.18 3.60
N PRO A 28 -6.92 -9.00 4.56
CA PRO A 28 -6.52 -8.50 5.89
C PRO A 28 -5.43 -7.44 5.81
N PHE A 29 -4.52 -7.54 4.84
CA PHE A 29 -3.41 -6.59 4.63
C PHE A 29 -3.87 -5.18 4.21
N LEU A 30 -5.09 -5.06 3.69
CA LEU A 30 -5.68 -3.79 3.22
C LEU A 30 -6.59 -3.14 4.28
N THR A 31 -6.53 -3.65 5.51
CA THR A 31 -7.31 -3.15 6.64
C THR A 31 -6.40 -2.82 7.81
N GLU A 32 -6.91 -2.01 8.72
CA GLU A 32 -6.18 -1.73 9.95
C GLU A 32 -6.24 -2.94 10.90
N TYR A 33 -5.08 -3.29 11.46
CA TYR A 33 -4.99 -4.40 12.40
C TYR A 33 -5.55 -3.98 13.76
N THR A 34 -6.63 -4.62 14.18
CA THR A 34 -7.29 -4.37 15.47
C THR A 34 -6.81 -5.29 16.59
N THR A 35 -5.82 -6.13 16.31
CA THR A 35 -5.18 -7.03 17.27
C THR A 35 -4.34 -6.25 18.29
N PRO A 36 -4.06 -6.82 19.48
CA PRO A 36 -3.16 -6.21 20.44
C PRO A 36 -1.79 -5.89 19.82
N PHE A 37 -1.33 -4.66 20.00
CA PHE A 37 -0.06 -4.15 19.47
C PHE A 37 0.06 -4.13 17.92
N GLY A 38 -1.05 -4.26 17.19
CA GLY A 38 -1.04 -4.26 15.73
C GLY A 38 -0.33 -5.49 15.12
N VAL A 39 -0.39 -6.62 15.82
CA VAL A 39 0.16 -7.89 15.33
C VAL A 39 -0.64 -8.36 14.11
N PRO A 40 -0.02 -8.89 13.04
CA PRO A 40 -0.78 -9.41 11.91
C PRO A 40 -1.80 -10.47 12.35
N PRO A 41 -3.07 -10.40 11.91
CA PRO A 41 -4.09 -11.40 12.23
C PRO A 41 -3.82 -12.68 11.44
N PHE A 42 -2.84 -13.48 11.88
CA PHE A 42 -2.36 -14.67 11.17
C PHE A 42 -3.45 -15.72 10.93
N ASP A 43 -4.47 -15.76 11.78
CA ASP A 43 -5.65 -16.62 11.66
C ASP A 43 -6.54 -16.27 10.46
N LEU A 44 -6.46 -15.03 9.95
CA LEU A 44 -7.21 -14.54 8.80
C LEU A 44 -6.38 -14.50 7.51
N ILE A 45 -5.06 -14.69 7.60
CA ILE A 45 -4.16 -14.55 6.45
C ILE A 45 -4.03 -15.89 5.73
N GLU A 46 -4.46 -15.91 4.48
CA GLU A 46 -4.35 -17.05 3.57
C GLU A 46 -3.41 -16.74 2.40
N ASN A 47 -2.90 -17.79 1.74
CA ASN A 47 -1.96 -17.65 0.63
C ASN A 47 -2.54 -16.81 -0.54
N GLY A 48 -3.85 -16.92 -0.78
CA GLY A 48 -4.57 -16.14 -1.79
C GLY A 48 -4.56 -14.62 -1.55
N HIS A 49 -4.23 -14.15 -0.34
CA HIS A 49 -4.20 -12.73 -0.01
C HIS A 49 -2.90 -12.03 -0.45
N PHE A 50 -1.80 -12.77 -0.64
CA PHE A 50 -0.48 -12.14 -0.85
C PHE A 50 -0.38 -11.37 -2.16
N ILE A 51 -0.69 -12.01 -3.30
CA ILE A 51 -0.53 -11.35 -4.62
C ILE A 51 -1.43 -10.10 -4.73
N PRO A 52 -2.74 -10.16 -4.42
CA PRO A 52 -3.59 -8.98 -4.47
C PRO A 52 -3.13 -7.86 -3.53
N ALA A 53 -2.64 -8.20 -2.33
CA ALA A 53 -2.14 -7.20 -1.38
C ALA A 53 -0.84 -6.55 -1.86
N TYR A 54 0.05 -7.30 -2.51
CA TYR A 54 1.25 -6.75 -3.12
C TYR A 54 0.92 -5.82 -4.29
N GLU A 55 -0.01 -6.20 -5.17
CA GLU A 55 -0.43 -5.38 -6.30
C GLU A 55 -1.04 -4.05 -5.83
N GLU A 56 -1.99 -4.09 -4.89
CA GLU A 56 -2.59 -2.87 -4.35
C GLU A 56 -1.57 -2.05 -3.55
N GLY A 57 -0.71 -2.70 -2.76
CA GLY A 57 0.35 -2.01 -2.02
C GLY A 57 1.33 -1.26 -2.92
N MET A 58 1.75 -1.85 -4.04
CA MET A 58 2.61 -1.17 -5.03
C MET A 58 1.89 0.00 -5.70
N LYS A 59 0.61 -0.16 -6.03
CA LYS A 59 -0.21 0.91 -6.61
C LYS A 59 -0.35 2.10 -5.64
N LEU A 60 -0.63 1.83 -4.37
CA LEU A 60 -0.73 2.86 -3.33
C LEU A 60 0.61 3.56 -3.13
N GLN A 61 1.71 2.82 -2.96
CA GLN A 61 3.02 3.43 -2.78
C GLN A 61 3.43 4.26 -3.99
N LYS A 62 3.14 3.80 -5.21
CA LYS A 62 3.42 4.58 -6.42
C LYS A 62 2.70 5.94 -6.37
N ALA A 63 1.43 5.98 -5.98
CA ALA A 63 0.67 7.22 -5.84
C ALA A 63 1.25 8.13 -4.74
N GLU A 64 1.68 7.57 -3.61
CA GLU A 64 2.36 8.32 -2.53
C GLU A 64 3.67 8.95 -3.02
N ILE A 65 4.47 8.19 -3.77
CA ILE A 65 5.72 8.68 -4.36
C ILE A 65 5.45 9.77 -5.40
N GLU A 66 4.45 9.58 -6.27
CA GLU A 66 4.03 10.61 -7.23
C GLU A 66 3.58 11.89 -6.53
N ALA A 67 2.88 11.80 -5.40
CA ALA A 67 2.48 12.95 -4.61
C ALA A 67 3.69 13.70 -4.01
N ILE A 68 4.74 13.00 -3.58
CA ILE A 68 5.98 13.61 -3.10
C ILE A 68 6.70 14.33 -4.25
N VAL A 69 6.85 13.64 -5.39
CA VAL A 69 7.57 14.17 -6.56
C VAL A 69 6.88 15.40 -7.13
N ASN A 70 5.55 15.36 -7.23
CA ASN A 70 4.75 16.42 -7.83
C ASN A 70 4.33 17.52 -6.83
N ASN A 71 4.81 17.49 -5.59
CA ASN A 71 4.54 18.54 -4.63
C ASN A 71 5.19 19.87 -5.10
N SER A 72 4.36 20.89 -5.34
CA SER A 72 4.81 22.20 -5.83
C SER A 72 5.57 23.03 -4.79
N ASP A 73 5.42 22.70 -3.51
CA ASP A 73 6.12 23.39 -2.43
C ASP A 73 7.60 23.01 -2.44
N GLU A 74 8.44 23.92 -1.93
CA GLU A 74 9.86 23.66 -1.69
C GLU A 74 10.05 22.39 -0.86
N ALA A 75 11.11 21.63 -1.14
CA ALA A 75 11.39 20.40 -0.42
C ALA A 75 11.63 20.71 1.06
N THR A 76 10.91 20.01 1.94
CA THR A 76 11.09 20.06 3.39
C THR A 76 11.30 18.64 3.90
N PHE A 77 11.89 18.50 5.09
CA PHE A 77 12.03 17.19 5.74
C PHE A 77 10.68 16.45 5.80
N LYS A 78 9.62 17.16 6.17
CA LYS A 78 8.27 16.60 6.30
C LYS A 78 7.68 16.17 4.95
N ASN A 79 7.69 17.03 3.94
CA ASN A 79 7.03 16.74 2.65
C ASN A 79 7.83 15.80 1.74
N THR A 80 9.08 15.51 2.08
CA THR A 80 9.97 14.66 1.26
C THR A 80 10.48 13.46 2.03
N ILE A 81 11.23 13.65 3.13
CA ILE A 81 11.89 12.54 3.85
C ILE A 81 10.88 11.77 4.71
N GLU A 82 10.11 12.46 5.54
CA GLU A 82 9.09 11.83 6.39
C GLU A 82 7.97 11.20 5.55
N ALA A 83 7.54 11.89 4.48
CA ALA A 83 6.56 11.35 3.54
C ALA A 83 7.08 10.08 2.85
N LEU A 84 8.35 10.06 2.42
CA LEU A 84 8.97 8.88 1.83
C LEU A 84 9.08 7.72 2.83
N ASP A 85 9.46 8.00 4.07
CA ASP A 85 9.59 6.99 5.14
C ASP A 85 8.24 6.34 5.49
N LYS A 86 7.15 7.12 5.42
CA LYS A 86 5.78 6.64 5.63
C LYS A 86 5.19 5.90 4.43
N SER A 87 5.78 6.03 3.25
CA SER A 87 5.23 5.42 2.04
C SER A 87 5.32 3.88 2.05
N GLY A 88 4.37 3.21 1.39
CA GLY A 88 4.39 1.77 1.21
C GLY A 88 4.06 0.97 2.47
N GLU A 89 3.23 1.52 3.36
CA GLU A 89 2.81 0.86 4.60
C GLU A 89 2.22 -0.53 4.34
N VAL A 90 1.33 -0.66 3.35
CA VAL A 90 0.74 -1.95 2.95
C VAL A 90 1.82 -2.93 2.53
N LEU A 91 2.80 -2.52 1.71
CA LEU A 91 3.90 -3.39 1.31
C LEU A 91 4.77 -3.81 2.50
N SER A 92 4.98 -2.92 3.47
CA SER A 92 5.68 -3.24 4.71
C SER A 92 4.91 -4.30 5.52
N LYS A 93 3.58 -4.16 5.65
CA LYS A 93 2.70 -5.15 6.30
C LYS A 93 2.78 -6.52 5.61
N VAL A 94 2.62 -6.56 4.29
CA VAL A 94 2.64 -7.82 3.51
C VAL A 94 4.01 -8.48 3.55
N ASN A 95 5.09 -7.73 3.26
CA ASN A 95 6.46 -8.26 3.31
C ASN A 95 6.82 -8.79 4.70
N GLY A 96 6.38 -8.08 5.74
CA GLY A 96 6.58 -8.47 7.11
C GLY A 96 6.01 -9.85 7.40
N VAL A 97 4.82 -10.18 6.90
CA VAL A 97 4.23 -11.51 7.10
C VAL A 97 4.83 -12.53 6.15
N PHE A 98 4.85 -12.22 4.86
CA PHE A 98 5.23 -13.16 3.81
C PHE A 98 6.62 -13.74 4.02
N PHE A 99 7.64 -12.90 4.23
CA PHE A 99 9.01 -13.37 4.40
C PHE A 99 9.26 -14.05 5.75
N ARG A 100 8.46 -13.74 6.78
CA ARG A 100 8.50 -14.47 8.06
C ARG A 100 7.93 -15.87 7.92
N LEU A 101 6.75 -16.01 7.32
CA LEU A 101 6.15 -17.31 7.03
C LEU A 101 7.07 -18.14 6.13
N ARG A 102 7.58 -17.54 5.06
CA ARG A 102 8.50 -18.24 4.16
C ARG A 102 9.81 -18.68 4.80
N SER A 103 10.27 -17.99 5.85
CA SER A 103 11.46 -18.41 6.59
C SER A 103 11.19 -19.48 7.64
N ALA A 104 9.98 -19.55 8.19
CA ALA A 104 9.66 -20.40 9.34
C ALA A 104 8.78 -21.61 8.99
N GLU A 105 7.87 -21.46 8.04
CA GLU A 105 6.80 -22.39 7.66
C GLU A 105 6.51 -22.26 6.15
N THR A 106 7.51 -22.51 5.31
CA THR A 106 7.35 -22.42 3.85
C THR A 106 6.57 -23.59 3.28
N ASN A 107 6.03 -23.42 2.07
CA ASN A 107 5.38 -24.45 1.27
C ASN A 107 5.48 -24.11 -0.23
N ASP A 108 5.08 -25.06 -1.08
CA ASP A 108 5.16 -24.92 -2.54
C ASP A 108 4.36 -23.71 -3.08
N GLU A 109 3.27 -23.34 -2.41
CA GLU A 109 2.43 -22.21 -2.78
C GLU A 109 3.11 -20.87 -2.46
N LEU A 110 3.66 -20.71 -1.24
CA LEU A 110 4.46 -19.54 -0.87
C LEU A 110 5.68 -19.39 -1.77
N ASP A 111 6.33 -20.48 -2.15
CA ASP A 111 7.44 -20.44 -3.10
C ASP A 111 7.01 -20.04 -4.51
N SER A 112 5.84 -20.48 -4.95
CA SER A 112 5.25 -20.05 -6.22
C SER A 112 4.89 -18.57 -6.22
N ILE A 113 4.25 -18.09 -5.16
CA ILE A 113 3.93 -16.66 -4.98
C ILE A 113 5.20 -15.82 -5.08
N ALA A 114 6.28 -16.25 -4.44
CA ALA A 114 7.48 -15.43 -4.48
C ALA A 114 8.20 -15.42 -5.82
N ARG A 115 8.19 -16.54 -6.56
CA ARG A 115 8.72 -16.55 -7.94
C ARG A 115 8.02 -15.51 -8.81
N VAL A 116 6.72 -15.31 -8.59
CA VAL A 116 5.93 -14.29 -9.27
C VAL A 116 6.29 -12.89 -8.75
N ILE A 117 6.30 -12.68 -7.44
CA ILE A 117 6.32 -11.33 -6.88
C ILE A 117 7.71 -10.72 -6.73
N GLN A 118 8.77 -11.52 -6.52
CA GLN A 118 10.14 -11.02 -6.34
C GLN A 118 10.64 -10.12 -7.49
N PRO A 119 10.53 -10.51 -8.77
CA PRO A 119 10.95 -9.63 -9.86
C PRO A 119 10.13 -8.34 -9.92
N VAL A 120 8.83 -8.40 -9.61
CA VAL A 120 7.94 -7.24 -9.62
C VAL A 120 8.26 -6.27 -8.48
N LEU A 121 8.49 -6.77 -7.26
CA LEU A 121 8.94 -5.97 -6.12
C LEU A 121 10.31 -5.34 -6.36
N THR A 122 11.21 -6.07 -7.03
CA THR A 122 12.52 -5.53 -7.40
C THR A 122 12.36 -4.37 -8.37
N ALA A 123 11.56 -4.53 -9.43
CA ALA A 123 11.27 -3.46 -10.39
C ALA A 123 10.61 -2.25 -9.71
N HIS A 124 9.64 -2.48 -8.81
CA HIS A 124 8.98 -1.42 -8.04
C HIS A 124 9.98 -0.65 -7.16
N SER A 125 10.78 -1.35 -6.36
CA SER A 125 11.83 -0.74 -5.53
C SER A 125 12.84 0.06 -6.37
N SER A 126 13.32 -0.52 -7.47
CA SER A 126 14.22 0.18 -8.40
C SER A 126 13.58 1.43 -9.01
N SER A 127 12.28 1.40 -9.32
CA SER A 127 11.58 2.57 -9.85
C SER A 127 11.54 3.74 -8.87
N ILE A 128 11.56 3.46 -7.56
CA ILE A 128 11.61 4.47 -6.49
C ILE A 128 13.06 4.94 -6.28
N SER A 129 14.00 4.03 -6.06
CA SER A 129 15.43 4.36 -5.86
C SER A 129 16.03 5.15 -7.01
N LEU A 130 15.58 4.90 -8.24
CA LEU A 130 16.09 5.54 -9.46
C LEU A 130 15.19 6.68 -9.96
N ASN A 131 14.20 7.11 -9.18
CA ASN A 131 13.32 8.21 -9.57
C ASN A 131 14.09 9.55 -9.50
N PRO A 132 14.35 10.23 -10.63
CA PRO A 132 15.17 11.43 -10.64
C PRO A 132 14.50 12.62 -9.94
N GLY A 133 13.18 12.74 -10.05
CA GLY A 133 12.43 13.82 -9.39
C GLY A 133 12.45 13.67 -7.87
N LEU A 134 12.27 12.43 -7.39
CA LEU A 134 12.35 12.13 -5.97
C LEU A 134 13.76 12.38 -5.43
N PHE A 135 14.78 11.92 -6.16
CA PHE A 135 16.17 12.13 -5.77
C PHE A 135 16.53 13.62 -5.68
N GLU A 136 16.08 14.45 -6.63
CA GLU A 136 16.39 15.88 -6.60
C GLU A 136 15.82 16.55 -5.34
N ARG A 137 14.58 16.21 -4.94
CA ARG A 137 14.01 16.71 -3.68
C ARG A 137 14.83 16.31 -2.45
N VAL A 138 15.26 15.05 -2.39
CA VAL A 138 16.13 14.55 -1.29
C VAL A 138 17.49 15.24 -1.30
N LYS A 139 18.06 15.47 -2.48
CA LYS A 139 19.38 16.07 -2.68
C LYS A 139 19.42 17.53 -2.26
N VAL A 140 18.40 18.33 -2.58
CA VAL A 140 18.30 19.72 -2.12
C VAL A 140 18.40 19.80 -0.60
N LEU A 141 17.60 19.00 0.10
CA LEU A 141 17.64 18.91 1.56
C LEU A 141 19.01 18.48 2.08
N TYR A 142 19.65 17.51 1.43
CA TYR A 142 20.97 17.02 1.83
C TYR A 142 22.07 18.07 1.67
N VAL A 143 22.04 18.87 0.60
CA VAL A 143 23.00 19.94 0.35
C VAL A 143 22.85 21.06 1.38
N GLU A 144 21.62 21.39 1.76
CA GLU A 144 21.30 22.47 2.70
C GLU A 144 21.21 22.03 4.16
N LYS A 145 21.54 20.76 4.46
CA LYS A 145 21.30 20.13 5.76
C LYS A 145 21.82 20.89 6.98
N GLU A 146 22.93 21.64 6.85
CA GLU A 146 23.53 22.43 7.93
C GLU A 146 22.74 23.72 8.24
N ALA A 147 21.91 24.18 7.31
CA ALA A 147 21.02 25.34 7.47
C ALA A 147 19.62 24.95 7.94
N LEU A 148 19.28 23.66 7.91
CA LEU A 148 18.01 23.13 8.38
C LEU A 148 18.05 22.91 9.90
N ASP A 149 17.00 23.32 10.61
CA ASP A 149 16.83 23.05 12.05
C ASP A 149 16.35 21.61 12.27
N LEU A 150 17.23 20.63 12.01
CA LEU A 150 16.94 19.21 12.15
C LEU A 150 17.41 18.68 13.50
N SER A 151 16.64 17.76 14.08
CA SER A 151 17.15 16.92 15.18
C SER A 151 18.29 16.02 14.70
N ILE A 152 19.06 15.47 15.64
CA ILE A 152 20.14 14.52 15.34
C ILE A 152 19.60 13.30 14.57
N GLU A 153 18.43 12.81 14.97
CA GLU A 153 17.74 11.69 14.32
C GLU A 153 17.30 12.05 12.91
N GLN A 154 16.70 13.23 12.71
CA GLN A 154 16.27 13.70 11.39
C GLN A 154 17.46 13.87 10.44
N ALA A 155 18.55 14.48 10.91
CA ALA A 155 19.77 14.62 10.12
C ALA A 155 20.33 13.24 9.70
N MET A 156 20.31 12.25 10.60
CA MET A 156 20.74 10.90 10.30
C MET A 156 19.83 10.20 9.27
N VAL A 157 18.51 10.37 9.39
CA VAL A 157 17.56 9.80 8.41
C VAL A 157 17.79 10.44 7.04
N LEU A 158 17.92 11.76 6.96
CA LEU A 158 18.22 12.46 5.70
C LEU A 158 19.51 11.94 5.06
N GLU A 159 20.60 11.81 5.84
CA GLU A 159 21.87 11.31 5.33
C GLU A 159 21.76 9.87 4.80
N LYS A 160 21.10 8.97 5.55
CA LYS A 160 20.91 7.57 5.14
C LYS A 160 20.03 7.47 3.91
N THR A 161 18.97 8.26 3.83
CA THR A 161 18.08 8.33 2.68
C THR A 161 18.84 8.80 1.44
N HIS A 162 19.57 9.92 1.51
CA HIS A 162 20.40 10.38 0.39
C HIS A 162 21.42 9.33 -0.06
N ARG A 163 22.11 8.68 0.90
CA ARG A 163 23.08 7.63 0.60
C ARG A 163 22.46 6.42 -0.09
N ARG A 164 21.21 6.06 0.23
CA ARG A 164 20.47 4.98 -0.43
C ARG A 164 20.28 5.31 -1.92
N PHE A 165 19.80 6.52 -2.24
CA PHE A 165 19.66 6.96 -3.64
C PHE A 165 20.99 6.94 -4.41
N VAL A 166 22.08 7.39 -3.81
CA VAL A 166 23.41 7.40 -4.46
C VAL A 166 23.90 5.98 -4.80
N ARG A 167 23.51 4.97 -4.02
CA ARG A 167 23.96 3.58 -4.21
C ARG A 167 23.12 2.78 -5.21
N GLY A 168 21.88 3.20 -5.47
CA GLY A 168 20.88 2.43 -6.22
C GLY A 168 20.19 1.40 -5.34
#